data_AF-A0A812SMF1-F1
#
_entry.id   AF-A0A812SMF1-F1
#
_cell.length_a   1.000
_cell.length_b   1.000
_cell.length_c   1.000
_cell.angle_alpha   90.00
_cell.angle_beta   90.00
_cell.angle_gamma   90.00
#
_symmetry.space_group_name_H-M   'P 1'
#
loop_
_entity.id
_entity.type
_entity.pdbx_description
1 polymer ?
#
loop_
_entity_poly.entity_id
_entity_poly.type
_entity_poly.pdbx_seq_one_letter_code
_entity_poly.pdbx_strand_id
1 'polypeptide(L)'
;MGKRALCVGVNYPGQEYQLYGCVNDCLDWERMLKEAYEFEETRVLIDQYPDGTPTESGAQLPTRANILAQLGGWLVAGAQPGDVLVFVFAGHGCQARPDERV
;
A
#
# COMPACT_ATOMS: atom_id res chain seq x y z
N MET A 1 3.28 -6.29 -21.93
CA MET A 1 4.12 -6.04 -20.75
C MET A 1 3.31 -5.19 -19.80
N GLY A 2 2.79 -5.77 -18.73
CA GLY A 2 1.95 -5.06 -17.76
C GLY A 2 2.80 -4.35 -16.72
N LYS A 3 2.41 -3.14 -16.34
CA LYS A 3 2.98 -2.38 -15.22
C LYS A 3 1.90 -2.20 -14.17
N ARG A 4 2.03 -2.87 -13.02
CA ARG A 4 1.07 -2.80 -11.91
C ARG A 4 1.76 -2.34 -10.63
N ALA A 5 1.11 -1.46 -9.87
CA ALA A 5 1.61 -1.03 -8.58
C ALA A 5 0.55 -1.09 -7.47
N LEU A 6 0.97 -1.55 -6.31
CA LEU A 6 0.22 -1.46 -5.06
C LEU A 6 0.97 -0.55 -4.10
N CYS A 7 0.38 0.58 -3.73
CA CYS A 7 0.92 1.50 -2.73
C CYS A 7 0.07 1.46 -1.46
N VAL A 8 0.72 1.33 -0.31
CA VAL A 8 0.05 1.22 0.99
C VAL A 8 0.66 2.23 1.95
N GLY A 9 -0.15 3.13 2.49
CA GLY A 9 0.25 4.13 3.47
C GLY A 9 -0.59 4.01 4.73
N VAL A 10 0.04 3.89 5.90
CA VAL A 10 -0.66 3.70 7.18
C VAL A 10 -0.15 4.70 8.20
N ASN A 11 -1.02 5.61 8.64
CA ASN A 11 -0.71 6.63 9.64
C ASN A 11 -1.14 6.24 11.06
N TYR A 12 -2.01 5.25 11.25
CA TYR A 12 -2.52 4.80 12.55
C TYR A 12 -3.23 5.91 13.35
N PRO A 13 -4.24 6.62 12.78
CA PRO A 13 -4.91 7.73 13.46
C PRO A 13 -5.49 7.36 14.82
N GLY A 14 -5.25 8.21 15.81
CA GLY A 14 -5.75 8.05 17.18
C GLY A 14 -5.02 6.99 18.01
N GLN A 15 -3.97 6.36 17.49
CA GLN A 15 -3.17 5.38 18.23
C GLN A 15 -1.94 6.03 18.89
N GLU A 16 -1.36 5.35 19.90
CA GLU A 16 -0.22 5.86 20.68
C GLU A 16 1.00 6.22 19.82
N TYR A 17 1.27 5.43 18.78
CA TYR A 17 2.41 5.61 17.88
C TYR A 17 1.97 6.09 16.49
N GLN A 18 1.02 7.03 16.43
CA GLN A 18 0.55 7.61 15.17
C GLN A 18 1.70 8.23 14.35
N LEU A 19 1.65 8.03 13.03
CA LEU A 19 2.52 8.62 12.02
C LEU A 19 1.75 9.68 11.21
N TYR A 20 2.49 10.54 10.50
CA TYR A 20 1.89 11.67 9.76
C TYR A 20 2.34 11.76 8.29
N GLY A 21 3.35 10.98 7.88
CA GLY A 21 3.93 11.06 6.53
C GLY A 21 3.51 9.93 5.59
N CYS A 22 3.12 8.77 6.12
CA CYS A 22 3.04 7.54 5.34
C CYS A 22 1.96 7.56 4.25
N VAL A 23 0.83 8.22 4.53
CA VAL A 23 -0.22 8.45 3.51
C VAL A 23 0.29 9.35 2.38
N ASN A 24 1.05 10.41 2.70
CA ASN A 24 1.62 11.28 1.67
C ASN A 24 2.66 10.55 0.83
N ASP A 25 3.56 9.79 1.47
CA ASP A 25 4.56 8.96 0.77
C ASP A 25 3.88 8.00 -0.21
N CYS A 26 2.80 7.34 0.23
CA CYS A 26 2.03 6.41 -0.60
C CYS A 26 1.45 7.09 -1.85
N LEU A 27 0.86 8.27 -1.70
CA LEU A 27 0.27 9.02 -2.80
C LEU A 27 1.32 9.62 -3.74
N ASP A 28 2.47 10.04 -3.21
CA ASP A 28 3.58 10.54 -4.01
C ASP A 28 4.21 9.43 -4.86
N TRP A 29 4.34 8.21 -4.30
CA TRP A 29 4.76 7.04 -5.08
C TRP A 29 3.75 6.67 -6.17
N GLU A 30 2.45 6.63 -5.86
CA GLU A 30 1.42 6.34 -6.86
C GLU A 30 1.45 7.36 -8.01
N ARG A 31 1.54 8.65 -7.68
CA ARG A 31 1.65 9.72 -8.66
C ARG A 31 2.89 9.57 -9.52
N MET A 32 4.06 9.37 -8.91
CA MET A 32 5.32 9.18 -9.62
C MET A 32 5.26 7.97 -10.57
N LEU A 33 4.72 6.83 -10.11
CA LEU A 33 4.60 5.62 -10.90
C LEU A 33 3.69 5.82 -12.11
N LYS A 34 2.58 6.54 -11.96
CA LYS A 34 1.66 6.85 -13.07
C LYS A 34 2.27 7.83 -14.05
N GLU A 35 2.77 8.96 -13.55
CA GLU A 35 3.14 10.11 -14.38
C GLU A 35 4.53 9.94 -15.02
N ALA A 36 5.51 9.41 -14.29
CA ALA A 36 6.89 9.32 -14.76
C ALA A 36 7.23 7.93 -15.32
N TYR A 37 6.58 6.87 -14.82
CA TYR A 37 6.92 5.49 -15.18
C TYR A 37 5.81 4.75 -15.92
N GLU A 38 4.69 5.43 -16.23
CA GLU A 38 3.59 4.92 -17.05
C GLU A 38 2.96 3.64 -16.47
N PHE A 39 2.80 3.57 -15.15
CA PHE A 39 2.01 2.52 -14.51
C PHE A 39 0.52 2.83 -14.69
N GLU A 40 -0.10 2.22 -15.70
CA GLU A 40 -1.53 2.41 -16.01
C GLU A 40 -2.44 1.78 -14.93
N GLU A 41 -1.96 0.74 -14.26
CA GLU A 41 -2.72 0.00 -13.25
C GLU A 41 -2.12 0.19 -11.86
N THR A 42 -2.69 1.10 -11.08
CA THR A 42 -2.28 1.34 -9.69
C THR A 42 -3.44 1.14 -8.73
N ARG A 43 -3.13 0.65 -7.52
CA ARG A 43 -4.07 0.57 -6.40
C ARG A 43 -3.43 1.15 -5.15
N VAL A 44 -4.25 1.83 -4.37
CA VAL A 44 -3.85 2.53 -3.14
C VAL A 44 -4.69 2.01 -1.98
N LEU A 45 -4.03 1.73 -0.85
CA LEU A 45 -4.68 1.49 0.44
C LEU A 45 -4.17 2.50 1.47
N ILE A 46 -5.08 3.24 2.10
CA ILE A 46 -4.79 4.28 3.09
C ILE A 46 -5.83 4.24 4.21
N ASP A 47 -5.42 4.54 5.44
CA ASP A 47 -6.30 4.55 6.63
C ASP A 47 -6.97 5.91 6.86
N GLN A 48 -6.42 6.96 6.27
CA GLN A 48 -6.97 8.30 6.23
C GLN A 48 -6.54 9.03 4.95
N TYR A 49 -7.27 10.06 4.57
CA TYR A 49 -6.87 11.02 3.54
C TYR A 49 -5.80 12.01 4.07
N PRO A 50 -5.10 12.74 3.18
CA PRO A 50 -4.09 13.73 3.59
C PRO A 50 -4.61 14.84 4.50
N ASP A 51 -5.90 15.15 4.44
CA ASP A 51 -6.56 16.13 5.32
C ASP A 51 -6.91 15.57 6.72
N GLY A 52 -6.61 14.29 6.97
CA GLY A 52 -6.91 13.59 8.21
C GLY A 52 -8.29 12.95 8.26
N THR A 53 -9.11 13.08 7.22
CA THR A 53 -10.42 12.42 7.15
C THR A 53 -10.23 10.90 7.09
N PRO A 54 -10.89 10.10 7.95
CA PRO A 54 -10.76 8.64 7.92
C PRO A 54 -11.22 8.04 6.59
N THR A 55 -10.58 6.96 6.15
CA THR A 55 -11.03 6.22 4.97
C THR A 55 -12.25 5.36 5.31
N GLU A 56 -13.40 5.65 4.68
CA GLU A 56 -14.67 4.98 4.97
C GLU A 56 -14.88 3.66 4.21
N SER A 57 -14.20 3.49 3.06
CA SER A 57 -14.35 2.29 2.22
C SER A 57 -13.56 1.11 2.78
N GLY A 58 -14.27 0.08 3.23
CA GLY A 58 -13.68 -1.14 3.78
C GLY A 58 -12.69 -1.84 2.84
N ALA A 59 -12.83 -1.70 1.52
CA ALA A 59 -11.91 -2.29 0.54
C ALA A 59 -10.62 -1.48 0.32
N GLN A 60 -10.61 -0.19 0.70
CA GLN A 60 -9.46 0.72 0.59
C GLN A 60 -8.66 0.83 1.89
N LEU A 61 -9.20 0.34 3.00
CA LEU A 61 -8.47 0.30 4.26
C LEU A 61 -7.25 -0.62 4.17
N PRO A 62 -6.09 -0.25 4.76
CA PRO A 62 -4.87 -1.04 4.75
C PRO A 62 -4.91 -2.14 5.84
N THR A 63 -6.02 -2.88 5.91
CA THR A 63 -6.12 -4.04 6.79
C THR A 63 -5.23 -5.17 6.29
N ARG A 64 -4.81 -6.07 7.18
CA ARG A 64 -4.05 -7.28 6.78
C ARG A 64 -4.75 -8.07 5.67
N ALA A 65 -6.07 -8.23 5.77
CA ALA A 65 -6.86 -8.96 4.78
C ALA A 65 -6.82 -8.26 3.41
N ASN A 66 -6.99 -6.94 3.38
CA ASN A 66 -6.98 -6.18 2.12
C ASN A 66 -5.58 -6.14 1.51
N ILE A 67 -4.54 -5.91 2.29
CA ILE A 67 -3.16 -5.90 1.78
C ILE A 67 -2.83 -7.25 1.13
N LEU A 68 -3.14 -8.37 1.80
CA LEU A 68 -2.89 -9.71 1.24
C LEU A 68 -3.76 -9.99 0.00
N ALA A 69 -5.02 -9.56 0.00
CA ALA A 69 -5.91 -9.71 -1.15
C ALA A 69 -5.41 -8.92 -2.37
N GLN A 70 -4.91 -7.69 -2.16
CA GLN A 70 -4.34 -6.88 -3.25
C GLN A 70 -2.98 -7.43 -3.70
N LEU A 71 -2.11 -7.82 -2.77
CA LEU A 71 -0.77 -8.31 -3.10
C LEU A 71 -0.83 -9.65 -3.84
N GLY A 72 -1.49 -10.66 -3.25
CA GLY A 72 -1.58 -12.01 -3.80
C GLY A 72 -2.65 -12.17 -4.87
N GLY A 73 -3.82 -11.55 -4.65
CA GLY A 73 -5.00 -11.73 -5.49
C GLY A 73 -5.08 -10.78 -6.69
N TRP A 74 -4.29 -9.70 -6.71
CA TRP A 74 -4.30 -8.74 -7.82
C TRP A 74 -2.91 -8.41 -8.36
N LEU A 75 -1.95 -7.99 -7.54
CA LEU A 75 -0.66 -7.49 -8.02
C LEU A 75 0.12 -8.57 -8.76
N VAL A 76 0.26 -9.75 -8.15
CA VAL A 76 1.03 -10.87 -8.72
C VAL A 76 0.18 -11.83 -9.56
N ALA A 77 -1.15 -11.66 -9.53
CA ALA A 77 -2.06 -12.56 -10.23
C ALA A 77 -1.80 -12.53 -11.74
N GLY A 78 -1.54 -13.70 -12.32
CA GLY A 78 -1.32 -13.88 -13.76
C GLY A 78 -0.03 -13.25 -14.32
N ALA A 79 0.90 -12.80 -13.46
CA ALA A 79 2.13 -12.16 -13.89
C ALA A 79 2.93 -13.02 -14.89
N GLN A 80 3.42 -12.38 -15.96
CA GLN A 80 4.18 -13.02 -17.03
C GLN A 80 5.62 -12.49 -17.09
N PRO A 81 6.57 -13.24 -17.68
CA PRO A 81 7.92 -12.74 -17.94
C PRO A 81 7.89 -11.38 -18.66
N GLY A 82 8.64 -10.42 -18.12
CA GLY A 82 8.70 -9.05 -18.61
C GLY A 82 7.78 -8.07 -17.89
N ASP A 83 6.75 -8.51 -17.17
CA ASP A 83 5.92 -7.61 -16.36
C ASP A 83 6.74 -6.90 -15.28
N VAL A 84 6.36 -5.67 -14.96
CA VAL A 84 6.97 -4.88 -13.88
C VAL A 84 5.93 -4.66 -12.79
N LEU A 85 6.19 -5.22 -11.61
CA LEU A 85 5.29 -5.14 -10.46
C LEU A 85 5.97 -4.37 -9.35
N VAL A 86 5.29 -3.37 -8.80
CA VAL A 86 5.80 -2.53 -7.71
C VAL A 86 4.90 -2.68 -6.49
N PHE A 87 5.52 -2.90 -5.33
CA PHE A 87 4.85 -2.85 -4.04
C PHE A 87 5.56 -1.82 -3.16
N VAL A 88 4.82 -0.81 -2.72
CA VAL A 88 5.28 0.23 -1.80
C VAL A 88 4.49 0.12 -0.50
N PHE A 89 5.20 0.08 0.61
CA PHE A 89 4.62 0.14 1.94
C PHE A 89 5.30 1.24 2.76
N ALA A 90 4.50 2.16 3.29
CA ALA A 90 4.91 3.16 4.26
C ALA A 90 4.07 3.00 5.53
N GLY A 91 4.72 2.72 6.66
CA GLY A 91 4.07 2.46 7.94
C GLY A 91 5.06 1.89 8.94
N HIS A 92 4.56 1.33 10.04
CA HIS A 92 5.41 0.73 11.06
C HIS A 92 6.03 -0.59 10.60
N GLY A 93 7.28 -0.81 11.02
CA GLY A 93 7.97 -2.08 10.93
C GLY A 93 8.37 -2.57 12.31
N CYS A 94 8.32 -3.88 12.54
CA CYS A 94 8.87 -4.49 13.74
C CYS A 94 9.70 -5.73 13.37
N GLN A 95 10.64 -6.10 14.24
CA GLN A 95 11.43 -7.32 14.10
C GLN A 95 10.86 -8.35 15.08
N ALA A 96 10.23 -9.40 14.56
CA ALA A 96 9.76 -10.51 15.37
C ALA A 96 10.89 -11.50 15.61
N ARG A 97 11.03 -12.00 16.85
CA ARG A 97 11.92 -13.13 17.13
C ARG A 97 11.37 -14.39 16.46
N PRO A 98 12.22 -15.39 16.14
CA PRO A 98 11.78 -16.60 15.44
C PRO A 98 10.64 -17.36 16.12
N ASP A 99 10.59 -17.31 17.45
CA ASP A 99 9.58 -17.92 18.33
C ASP A 99 8.29 -17.09 18.48
N GLU A 100 8.31 -15.83 18.02
CA GLU A 100 7.18 -14.88 18.11
C GLU A 100 6.46 -14.69 16.77
N ARG A 101 6.76 -15.51 15.75
CA ARG A 101 6.06 -15.43 14.46
C ARG A 101 4.64 -15.96 14.59
N VAL A 102 3.67 -15.04 14.57
CA VAL A 102 2.22 -15.29 14.50
C VAL A 102 1.81 -15.71 13.08
#